data_AF-A0A3A2HV41-F1
#
_entry.id   AF-A0A3A2HV41-F1
#
_cell.length_a   1.000
_cell.length_b   1.000
_cell.length_c   1.000
_cell.angle_alpha   90.00
_cell.angle_beta   90.00
_cell.angle_gamma   90.00
#
_symmetry.space_group_name_H-M   'P 1'
#
loop_
_entity.id
_entity.type
_entity.pdbx_description
1 polymer ?
#
loop_
_entity_poly.entity_id
_entity_poly.type
_entity_poly.pdbx_seq_one_letter_code
_entity_poly.pdbx_strand_id
1 'polypeptide(L)' 'MGLEDLDLLLAEWRHYYNWERPHSSLNGLIPIDRITEISDQTPLFEDVSQHYLVKKERFQEQNYKLDLQLRKLKPSL' A
#
# COMPACT_ATOMS: atom_id res chain seq x y z
N MET A 1 26.12 -17.72 2.94
CA MET A 1 25.20 -16.72 3.52
C MET A 1 24.14 -17.51 4.26
N GLY A 2 24.13 -17.42 5.59
CA GLY A 2 23.11 -18.05 6.43
C GLY A 2 21.78 -17.32 6.34
N LEU A 3 20.70 -17.91 6.87
CA LEU A 3 19.39 -17.26 6.92
C LEU A 3 19.44 -15.95 7.74
N GLU A 4 20.21 -15.93 8.84
CA GLU A 4 20.42 -14.74 9.66
C GLU A 4 21.11 -13.60 8.89
N ASP A 5 22.07 -13.92 8.02
CA ASP A 5 22.73 -12.93 7.16
C ASP A 5 21.74 -12.31 6.16
N LEU A 6 20.78 -13.10 5.67
CA LEU A 6 19.77 -12.64 4.72
C LEU A 6 18.77 -11.70 5.39
N ASP A 7 18.33 -12.02 6.61
CA ASP A 7 17.41 -11.18 7.37
C ASP A 7 18.04 -9.82 7.73
N LEU A 8 19.32 -9.81 8.09
CA LEU A 8 20.08 -8.58 8.33
C LEU A 8 20.18 -7.73 7.07
N LEU A 9 20.57 -8.34 5.94
CA LEU A 9 20.66 -7.64 4.66
C LEU A 9 19.29 -7.08 4.24
N LEU A 10 18.20 -7.82 4.45
CA LEU A 10 16.85 -7.36 4.17
C LEU A 10 16.45 -6.18 5.06
N ALA A 11 16.81 -6.20 6.35
CA ALA A 11 16.55 -5.11 7.26
C ALA A 11 17.30 -3.83 6.85
N GLU A 12 18.58 -3.95 6.49
CA GLU A 12 19.39 -2.83 5.99
C GLU A 12 18.78 -2.22 4.72
N TRP A 13 18.42 -3.07 3.74
CA TRP A 13 17.80 -2.60 2.51
C TRP A 13 16.46 -1.92 2.73
N ARG A 14 15.63 -2.46 3.63
CA ARG A 14 14.34 -1.85 4.01
C ARG A 14 14.56 -0.49 4.68
N HIS A 15 15.57 -0.36 5.53
CA HIS A 15 15.88 0.90 6.18
C HIS A 15 16.32 1.94 5.16
N TYR A 16 17.34 1.63 4.36
CA TYR A 16 17.84 2.53 3.32
C TYR A 16 16.74 2.99 2.36
N TYR A 17 15.91 2.05 1.86
CA TYR A 17 14.84 2.37 0.93
C TYR A 17 13.80 3.33 1.54
N ASN A 18 13.38 3.08 2.78
CA ASN A 18 12.27 3.83 3.39
C ASN A 18 12.71 5.13 4.08
N TRP A 19 13.96 5.23 4.54
CA TRP A 19 14.45 6.36 5.35
C TRP A 19 15.55 7.19 4.69
N GLU A 20 16.24 6.70 3.67
CA GLU A 20 17.40 7.42 3.12
C GLU A 20 17.28 7.68 1.62
N ARG A 21 16.55 6.84 0.88
CA ARG A 21 16.51 6.88 -0.58
C ARG A 21 15.43 7.85 -1.11
N PRO A 22 15.81 8.92 -1.84
CA PRO A 22 14.85 9.78 -2.53
C PRO A 22 14.11 9.04 -3.65
N HIS A 23 12.81 9.26 -3.77
CA HIS A 23 11.98 8.66 -4.82
C HIS A 23 11.42 9.71 -5.77
N SER A 24 11.65 9.55 -7.08
CA SER A 24 11.13 10.48 -8.10
C SER A 24 9.61 10.52 -8.14
N SER A 25 8.93 9.39 -7.90
CA SER A 25 7.48 9.31 -7.75
C SER A 25 6.95 10.07 -6.53
N LEU A 26 7.81 10.39 -5.57
CA LEU A 26 7.51 11.18 -4.38
C LEU A 26 8.14 12.58 -4.46
N ASN A 27 8.44 13.07 -5.67
CA ASN A 27 9.10 14.37 -5.90
C ASN A 27 10.43 14.53 -5.17
N GLY A 28 11.19 13.44 -5.02
CA GLY A 28 12.48 13.44 -4.34
C GLY A 28 12.40 13.25 -2.82
N LEU A 29 11.21 13.09 -2.25
CA LEU A 29 11.07 12.74 -0.83
C LEU A 29 11.42 11.26 -0.57
N ILE A 30 11.81 10.97 0.67
CA ILE A 30 11.92 9.61 1.18
C ILE A 30 10.52 9.08 1.59
N PRO A 31 10.26 7.77 1.54
CA PRO A 31 8.94 7.22 1.87
C PRO A 31 8.43 7.60 3.26
N ILE A 32 9.30 7.64 4.27
CA ILE A 32 8.91 8.01 5.64
C ILE A 32 8.41 9.46 5.75
N ASP A 33 8.96 10.40 4.96
CA ASP A 33 8.50 11.79 4.96
C ASP A 33 7.05 11.88 4.52
N ARG A 34 6.70 11.13 3.45
CA ARG A 34 5.33 11.09 2.95
C ARG A 34 4.36 10.45 3.92
N ILE A 35 4.77 9.38 4.59
CA ILE A 35 3.95 8.73 5.64
C ILE A 35 3.70 9.72 6.79
N THR A 36 4.75 10.44 7.20
CA THR A 36 4.67 11.41 8.30
C THR A 36 3.71 12.56 7.95
N GLU A 37 3.80 13.09 6.73
CA GLU A 37 2.92 14.17 6.23
C GLU A 37 1.43 13.80 6.27
N ILE A 38 1.09 12.55 5.95
CA ILE A 38 -0.31 12.08 5.93
C ILE A 38 -0.71 11.32 7.19
N SER A 39 0.15 11.27 8.22
CA SER A 39 -0.06 10.45 9.41
C SER A 39 -1.37 10.81 10.12
N ASP A 40 -1.66 12.10 10.26
CA ASP A 40 -2.89 12.59 10.90
C ASP A 40 -4.16 12.25 10.10
N GLN A 41 -4.02 11.96 8.81
CA GLN A 41 -5.13 11.58 7.92
C GLN A 41 -5.25 10.06 7.77
N THR A 42 -4.25 9.30 8.21
CA THR A 42 -4.22 7.85 8.05
C THR A 42 -5.09 7.24 9.15
N PRO A 43 -6.20 6.57 8.80
CA PRO A 43 -7.09 5.99 9.81
C PRO A 43 -6.39 4.86 10.57
N LEU A 44 -6.77 4.69 11.83
CA LEU A 44 -6.30 3.55 12.62
C LEU A 44 -6.90 2.25 12.06
N PHE A 45 -6.19 1.15 12.30
CA PHE A 45 -6.63 -0.16 11.83
C PHE A 45 -8.02 -0.53 12.37
N GLU A 46 -8.29 -0.19 13.63
CA GLU A 46 -9.56 -0.40 14.30
C GLU A 46 -10.69 0.34 13.56
N ASP A 47 -10.48 1.62 13.23
CA ASP A 47 -11.45 2.43 12.50
C ASP A 47 -11.73 1.83 11.12
N VAL A 48 -10.70 1.42 10.39
CA VAL A 48 -10.87 0.77 9.08
C VAL A 48 -11.66 -0.54 9.22
N SER A 49 -11.32 -1.36 10.23
CA SER A 49 -11.94 -2.66 10.43
C SER A 49 -13.44 -2.57 10.78
N GLN A 50 -13.84 -1.56 11.56
CA GLN A 50 -15.24 -1.34 11.93
C GLN A 50 -16.11 -0.93 10.73
N HIS A 51 -15.53 -0.21 9.78
CA HIS A 51 -16.24 0.27 8.59
C HIS A 51 -16.16 -0.70 7.40
N TYR A 52 -15.33 -1.74 7.49
CA TYR A 52 -15.14 -2.71 6.42
C TYR A 52 -16.34 -3.68 6.33
N LEU A 53 -16.96 -3.73 5.14
CA LEU A 53 -18.13 -4.55 4.86
C LEU A 53 -17.79 -5.53 3.74
N VAL A 54 -17.56 -6.80 4.08
CA VAL A 54 -17.25 -7.88 3.12
C VAL A 54 -18.28 -7.95 1.99
N LYS A 55 -19.57 -7.75 2.30
CA LYS A 55 -20.65 -7.75 1.29
C LYS A 55 -20.55 -6.61 0.27
N LYS A 56 -19.80 -5.55 0.58
CA LYS A 56 -19.52 -4.43 -0.32
C LYS A 56 -18.13 -4.54 -0.97
N GLU A 57 -17.40 -5.61 -0.71
CA GLU A 57 -16.12 -5.86 -1.36
C GLU A 57 -16.31 -6.09 -2.84
N ARG A 58 -15.47 -5.44 -3.65
CA ARG A 58 -15.52 -5.56 -5.10
C ARG A 58 -14.78 -6.82 -5.52
N PHE A 59 -15.43 -7.68 -6.29
CA PHE A 59 -14.74 -8.75 -7.01
C PHE A 59 -13.78 -8.16 -8.03
N GLN A 60 -12.49 -8.45 -7.89
CA GLN A 60 -11.46 -8.01 -8.81
C GLN A 60 -11.12 -9.15 -9.77
N GLU A 61 -11.37 -8.92 -11.05
CA GLU A 61 -11.06 -9.89 -12.09
C GLU A 61 -9.56 -9.87 -12.41
N GLN A 62 -8.97 -11.06 -12.57
CA GLN A 62 -7.54 -11.18 -12.88
C GLN A 62 -7.21 -10.54 -14.24
N ASN A 63 -8.13 -10.62 -15.20
CA ASN A 63 -7.99 -9.96 -16.48
C ASN A 63 -8.22 -8.45 -16.31
N TYR A 64 -7.13 -7.68 -16.29
CA TYR A 64 -7.17 -6.24 -16.06
C TYR A 64 -8.09 -5.47 -17.02
N LYS A 65 -8.12 -5.85 -18.30
CA LYS A 65 -8.97 -5.17 -19.29
C LYS A 65 -10.45 -5.39 -18.98
N LEU A 66 -10.80 -6.62 -18.57
CA LEU A 66 -12.16 -6.98 -18.18
C LEU A 66 -12.54 -6.33 -16.85
N ASP A 67 -11.64 -6.32 -15.87
CA ASP A 67 -11.84 -5.62 -14.58
C ASP A 67 -12.14 -4.12 -14.80
N LEU A 68 -11.40 -3.46 -15.70
CA LEU A 68 -11.66 -2.05 -16.07
C LEU A 68 -13.03 -1.83 -16.70
N GLN A 69 -13.54 -2.80 -17.47
CA GLN A 69 -14.88 -2.73 -18.04
C GLN A 69 -15.94 -2.91 -16.95
N LEU A 70 -15.76 -3.88 -16.06
CA LEU A 70 -16.66 -4.13 -14.93
C LEU A 70 -16.74 -2.94 -13.97
N ARG A 71 -15.61 -2.25 -13.70
CA ARG A 71 -15.59 -1.02 -12.88
C ARG A 71 -16.51 0.09 -13.40
N LYS A 72 -16.77 0.14 -14.70
CA LYS A 72 -17.63 1.17 -15.32
C LYS A 72 -19.11 0.84 -15.19
N LEU A 73 -19.45 -0.41 -14.92
CA LEU A 73 -20.83 -0.83 -14.72
C LEU A 73 -21.24 -0.45 -13.30
N LYS A 74 -22.34 0.30 -13.15
CA LYS A 74 -22.90 0.55 -11.82
C LYS A 74 -23.34 -0.79 -11.22
N PRO A 75 -23.02 -1.09 -9.95
CA PRO A 75 -23.72 -2.16 -9.27
C PRO A 75 -25.21 -1.79 -9.29
N SER A 76 -26.04 -2.60 -9.95
CA SER A 76 -27.48 -2.50 -9.84
C SER A 76 -27.85 -2.63 -8.37
N LEU A 77 -28.63 -1.68 -7.86
CA LEU A 77 -29.09 -1.55 -6.48
C LEU A 77 -29.59 -2.87 -5.88
#